data_AF-A0A5E4VTU2-F1
#
_entry.id   AF-A0A5E4VTU2-F1
#
_cell.length_a   1.000
_cell.length_b   1.000
_cell.length_c   1.000
_cell.angle_alpha   90.00
_cell.angle_beta   90.00
_cell.angle_gamma   90.00
#
_symmetry.space_group_name_H-M   'P 1'
#
loop_
_entity.id
_entity.type
_entity.pdbx_description
1 polymer ?
#
loop_
_entity_poly.entity_id
_entity_poly.type
_entity_poly.pdbx_seq_one_letter_code
_entity_poly.pdbx_strand_id
1 'polypeptide(L)'
;MNQRGKILRDTSTGPGLVSIGGRQYPFTLEGVWQSEQAPAVNMTVDALIDEAGQLVQLRAVSDSQLAREATDEALSAVKQRGNALVARFGARTLGAMGLLAVSWFFLNTITVQVSSNYKVGISLWKLLGLINAPGGMINALGGNGGSAGVYGVVAAVALFAPLAPYFVRDPRAHLANLLPLLFMGVLMAGIYMNISDGISQAQGAATMFGGKQAADFASELVREALKAVSIGLGGYLAVLVSLYLAASGVLGWTAAKR
;
A
#
# COMPACT_ATOMS: atom_id res chain seq x y z
N MET A 1 -35.39 -2.15 -26.23
CA MET A 1 -34.43 -2.42 -25.13
C MET A 1 -33.01 -2.27 -25.67
N ASN A 2 -32.12 -1.57 -24.95
CA ASN A 2 -30.71 -1.43 -25.36
C ASN A 2 -29.87 -2.56 -24.74
N GLN A 3 -29.05 -3.26 -25.53
CA GLN A 3 -28.24 -4.39 -25.09
C GLN A 3 -26.86 -4.37 -25.73
N ARG A 4 -25.84 -4.83 -25.00
CA ARG A 4 -24.48 -5.01 -25.52
C ARG A 4 -24.41 -6.22 -26.44
N GLY A 5 -23.80 -6.03 -27.61
CA GLY A 5 -23.52 -7.08 -28.57
C GLY A 5 -22.08 -7.04 -29.07
N LYS A 6 -21.68 -8.10 -29.77
CA LYS A 6 -20.38 -8.21 -30.42
C LYS A 6 -20.56 -8.57 -31.88
N ILE A 7 -19.88 -7.86 -32.77
CA ILE A 7 -19.87 -8.20 -34.19
C ILE A 7 -19.06 -9.49 -34.38
N LEU A 8 -19.71 -10.53 -34.92
CA LEU A 8 -19.07 -11.80 -35.26
C LEU A 8 -18.58 -11.81 -36.71
N ARG A 9 -19.32 -11.12 -37.59
CA ARG A 9 -18.99 -11.01 -39.01
C ARG A 9 -19.31 -9.60 -39.49
N ASP A 10 -18.39 -9.00 -40.22
CA ASP A 10 -18.58 -7.71 -40.88
C ASP A 10 -19.51 -7.81 -42.09
N THR A 11 -19.77 -6.69 -42.76
CA THR A 11 -20.65 -6.60 -43.93
C THR A 11 -19.91 -6.70 -45.26
N SER A 12 -18.66 -7.21 -45.28
CA SER A 12 -17.81 -7.26 -46.48
C SER A 12 -18.27 -8.31 -47.50
N THR A 13 -18.89 -9.39 -47.03
CA THR A 13 -19.29 -10.57 -47.81
C THR A 13 -20.76 -10.93 -47.59
N GLY A 14 -21.63 -9.91 -47.51
CA GLY A 14 -23.07 -10.05 -47.30
C GLY A 14 -23.55 -9.39 -45.99
N PRO A 15 -24.73 -9.77 -45.46
CA PRO A 15 -25.23 -9.22 -44.20
C PRO A 15 -24.27 -9.51 -43.04
N GLY A 16 -24.01 -8.50 -42.23
CA GLY A 16 -23.21 -8.62 -41.01
C GLY A 16 -23.94 -9.47 -39.97
N LEU A 17 -23.20 -10.02 -39.01
CA LEU A 17 -23.76 -10.79 -37.89
C LEU A 17 -23.32 -10.18 -36.58
N VAL A 18 -24.28 -9.84 -35.73
CA VAL A 18 -24.06 -9.40 -34.35
C VAL A 18 -24.59 -10.44 -33.37
N SER A 19 -23.80 -10.76 -32.34
CA SER A 19 -24.26 -11.60 -31.23
C SER A 19 -24.70 -10.71 -30.07
N ILE A 20 -25.95 -10.88 -29.64
CA ILE A 20 -26.54 -10.14 -28.51
C ILE A 20 -27.15 -11.19 -27.58
N GLY A 21 -26.70 -11.23 -26.32
CA GLY A 21 -27.21 -12.19 -25.33
C GLY A 21 -27.11 -13.67 -25.76
N GLY A 22 -26.11 -14.03 -26.58
CA GLY A 22 -25.92 -15.38 -27.10
C GLY A 22 -26.76 -15.75 -28.33
N ARG A 23 -27.63 -14.85 -28.82
CA ARG A 23 -28.39 -15.02 -30.07
C ARG A 23 -27.72 -14.20 -31.18
N GLN A 24 -27.76 -14.71 -32.42
CA GLN A 24 -27.20 -14.02 -33.58
C GLN A 24 -28.30 -13.29 -34.35
N TYR A 25 -28.02 -12.04 -34.72
CA TYR A 25 -28.89 -11.20 -35.51
C TYR A 25 -28.17 -10.77 -36.79
N PRO A 26 -28.74 -11.02 -37.97
CA PRO A 26 -28.23 -10.43 -39.20
C PRO A 26 -28.52 -8.93 -39.22
N PHE A 27 -27.59 -8.14 -39.77
CA PHE A 27 -27.78 -6.71 -39.96
C PHE A 27 -27.18 -6.22 -41.28
N THR A 28 -27.71 -5.11 -41.76
CA THR A 28 -27.20 -4.36 -42.92
C THR A 28 -26.72 -2.99 -42.47
N LEU A 29 -25.83 -2.36 -43.23
CA LEU A 29 -25.39 -0.99 -42.95
C LEU A 29 -26.57 -0.01 -43.07
N GLU A 30 -27.41 -0.23 -44.07
CA GLU A 30 -28.59 0.58 -44.36
C GLU A 30 -29.65 0.41 -43.26
N GLY A 31 -30.04 1.52 -42.64
CA GLY A 31 -31.12 1.60 -41.65
C GLY A 31 -30.75 1.18 -40.22
N VAL A 32 -29.81 0.25 -40.03
CA VAL A 32 -29.48 -0.31 -38.70
C VAL A 32 -28.16 0.24 -38.15
N TRP A 33 -27.13 0.43 -38.98
CA TRP A 33 -25.82 0.91 -38.50
C TRP A 33 -25.78 2.44 -38.37
N GLN A 34 -25.41 2.95 -37.20
CA GLN A 34 -25.41 4.39 -36.90
C GLN A 34 -24.05 4.91 -36.39
N SER A 35 -22.96 4.26 -36.80
CA SER A 35 -21.61 4.69 -36.43
C SER A 35 -20.79 5.05 -37.66
N GLU A 36 -19.98 6.10 -37.52
CA GLU A 36 -19.07 6.58 -38.57
C GLU A 36 -17.97 5.57 -38.90
N GLN A 37 -17.62 4.71 -37.94
CA GLN A 37 -16.64 3.65 -38.15
C GLN A 37 -17.31 2.44 -38.83
N ALA A 38 -16.62 1.83 -39.80
CA ALA A 38 -17.09 0.58 -40.40
C ALA A 38 -17.13 -0.55 -39.35
N PRO A 39 -18.16 -1.42 -39.38
CA PRO A 39 -18.24 -2.55 -38.46
C PRO A 39 -17.07 -3.50 -38.67
N ALA A 40 -16.35 -3.83 -37.60
CA ALA A 40 -15.24 -4.76 -37.62
C ALA A 40 -15.54 -5.99 -36.75
N VAL A 41 -14.96 -7.14 -37.12
CA VAL A 41 -15.06 -8.36 -36.31
C VAL A 41 -14.54 -8.08 -34.90
N ASN A 42 -15.24 -8.61 -33.90
CA ASN A 42 -15.01 -8.42 -32.46
C ASN A 42 -15.32 -7.02 -31.90
N MET A 43 -15.82 -6.08 -32.71
CA MET A 43 -16.23 -4.76 -32.22
C MET A 43 -17.45 -4.89 -31.29
N THR A 44 -17.38 -4.18 -30.16
CA THR A 44 -18.50 -4.08 -29.21
C THR A 44 -19.47 -3.01 -29.68
N VAL A 45 -20.76 -3.34 -29.64
CA VAL A 45 -21.83 -2.48 -30.14
C VAL A 45 -22.97 -2.40 -29.13
N ASP A 46 -23.62 -1.25 -29.06
CA ASP A 46 -24.95 -1.10 -28.46
C ASP A 46 -26.01 -1.40 -29.49
N ALA A 47 -26.90 -2.32 -29.14
CA ALA A 47 -27.98 -2.78 -29.99
C ALA A 47 -29.34 -2.38 -29.38
N LEU A 48 -30.14 -1.65 -30.14
CA LEU A 48 -31.53 -1.39 -29.80
C LEU A 48 -32.42 -2.45 -30.46
N ILE A 49 -33.06 -3.26 -29.64
CA ILE A 49 -34.05 -4.26 -30.07
C ILE A 49 -35.46 -3.72 -29.77
N ASP A 50 -36.39 -3.82 -30.71
CA ASP A 50 -37.80 -3.43 -30.51
C ASP A 50 -38.58 -4.45 -29.65
N GLU A 51 -39.86 -4.17 -29.39
CA GLU A 51 -40.74 -5.06 -28.64
C GLU A 51 -41.06 -6.37 -29.39
N ALA A 52 -40.86 -6.41 -30.71
CA ALA A 52 -41.01 -7.60 -31.54
C ALA A 52 -39.74 -8.47 -31.60
N GLY A 53 -38.66 -8.06 -30.92
CA GLY A 53 -37.40 -8.78 -30.89
C GLY A 53 -36.52 -8.57 -32.12
N GLN A 54 -36.81 -7.58 -32.96
CA GLN A 54 -36.04 -7.21 -34.15
C GLN A 54 -34.97 -6.16 -33.82
N LEU A 55 -33.84 -6.26 -34.50
CA LEU A 55 -32.74 -5.32 -34.37
C LEU A 55 -33.04 -4.03 -35.15
N VAL A 56 -33.13 -2.91 -34.44
CA VAL A 56 -33.48 -1.61 -35.04
C VAL A 56 -32.25 -0.72 -35.22
N GLN A 57 -31.29 -0.81 -34.29
CA GLN A 57 -30.14 0.09 -34.28
C GLN A 57 -28.90 -0.62 -33.75
N LEU A 58 -27.75 -0.32 -34.35
CA LEU A 58 -26.42 -0.70 -33.90
C LEU A 58 -25.52 0.52 -33.84
N ARG A 59 -24.82 0.68 -32.72
CA ARG A 59 -23.83 1.75 -32.51
C ARG A 59 -22.53 1.17 -31.97
N ALA A 60 -21.41 1.45 -32.62
CA ALA A 60 -20.08 1.13 -32.14
C ALA A 60 -19.82 1.80 -30.78
N VAL A 61 -19.24 1.04 -29.88
CA VAL A 61 -18.84 1.48 -28.54
C VAL A 61 -17.34 1.66 -28.59
N SER A 62 -16.87 2.86 -28.26
CA SER A 62 -15.44 3.14 -28.31
C SER A 62 -14.70 2.43 -27.18
N ASP A 63 -13.45 2.02 -27.42
CA ASP A 63 -12.60 1.43 -26.39
C ASP A 63 -12.43 2.36 -25.17
N SER A 64 -12.44 3.67 -25.40
CA SER A 64 -12.41 4.68 -24.34
C SER A 64 -13.65 4.66 -23.45
N GLN A 65 -14.82 4.32 -23.98
CA GLN A 65 -16.05 4.15 -23.20
C GLN A 65 -16.01 2.83 -22.41
N LEU A 66 -15.61 1.73 -23.06
CA LEU A 66 -15.44 0.43 -22.39
C LEU A 66 -14.43 0.50 -21.23
N ALA A 67 -13.31 1.20 -21.43
CA ALA A 67 -12.31 1.41 -20.39
C ALA A 67 -12.85 2.25 -19.23
N ARG A 68 -13.65 3.29 -19.50
CA ARG A 68 -14.30 4.10 -18.47
C ARG A 68 -15.32 3.28 -17.68
N GLU A 69 -16.18 2.53 -18.34
CA GLU A 69 -17.16 1.65 -17.68
C GLU A 69 -16.49 0.58 -16.82
N ALA A 70 -15.44 -0.07 -17.32
CA ALA A 70 -14.66 -1.02 -16.53
C ALA A 70 -13.99 -0.36 -15.31
N THR A 71 -13.53 0.88 -15.46
CA THR A 71 -12.95 1.66 -14.36
C THR A 71 -14.01 2.04 -13.34
N ASP A 72 -15.19 2.48 -13.78
CA ASP A 72 -16.31 2.86 -12.92
C ASP A 72 -16.89 1.64 -12.18
N GLU A 73 -17.00 0.49 -12.86
CA GLU A 73 -17.41 -0.77 -12.24
C GLU A 73 -16.40 -1.20 -11.18
N ALA A 74 -15.10 -1.20 -11.51
CA ALA A 74 -14.04 -1.52 -10.56
C ALA A 74 -14.04 -0.55 -9.35
N LEU A 75 -14.19 0.76 -9.59
CA LEU A 75 -14.30 1.78 -8.54
C LEU A 75 -15.53 1.55 -7.66
N SER A 76 -16.67 1.21 -8.26
CA SER A 76 -17.90 0.92 -7.52
C SER A 76 -17.76 -0.31 -6.63
N ALA A 77 -17.12 -1.38 -7.14
CA ALA A 77 -16.85 -2.59 -6.39
C ALA A 77 -15.88 -2.34 -5.23
N VAL A 78 -14.83 -1.55 -5.47
CA VAL A 78 -13.89 -1.11 -4.42
C VAL A 78 -14.60 -0.26 -3.37
N LYS A 79 -15.45 0.69 -3.76
CA LYS A 79 -16.24 1.50 -2.83
C LYS A 79 -17.19 0.66 -2.00
N GLN A 80 -17.90 -0.30 -2.59
CA GLN A 80 -18.80 -1.19 -1.86
C GLN A 80 -18.05 -2.04 -0.83
N ARG A 81 -16.93 -2.65 -1.23
CA ARG A 81 -16.08 -3.43 -0.31
C ARG A 81 -15.47 -2.53 0.79
N GLY A 82 -15.01 -1.35 0.43
CA GLY A 82 -14.50 -0.35 1.36
C GLY A 82 -15.54 0.08 2.40
N ASN A 83 -16.77 0.37 1.94
CA ASN A 83 -17.87 0.72 2.83
C ASN A 83 -18.25 -0.43 3.78
N ALA A 84 -18.21 -1.68 3.32
CA ALA A 84 -18.43 -2.84 4.19
C ALA A 84 -17.37 -2.95 5.30
N LEU A 85 -16.09 -2.68 4.97
CA LEU A 85 -15.02 -2.63 5.96
C LEU A 85 -15.20 -1.48 6.95
N VAL A 86 -15.56 -0.29 6.46
CA VAL A 86 -15.84 0.90 7.30
C VAL A 86 -17.02 0.66 8.23
N ALA A 87 -18.07 0.02 7.75
CA ALA A 87 -19.22 -0.36 8.58
C ALA A 87 -18.82 -1.36 9.68
N ARG A 88 -17.90 -2.28 9.40
CA ARG A 88 -17.47 -3.32 10.34
C ARG A 88 -16.44 -2.84 11.38
N PHE A 89 -15.46 -2.06 10.97
CA PHE A 89 -14.29 -1.69 11.78
C PHE A 89 -14.21 -0.18 12.10
N GLY A 90 -15.14 0.62 11.60
CA GLY A 90 -15.17 2.06 11.79
C GLY A 90 -14.17 2.82 10.91
N ALA A 91 -14.60 3.95 10.36
CA ALA A 91 -13.78 4.81 9.51
C ALA A 91 -12.50 5.31 10.21
N ARG A 92 -12.60 5.58 11.52
CA ARG A 92 -11.51 6.11 12.34
C ARG A 92 -10.36 5.12 12.49
N THR A 93 -10.66 3.86 12.84
CA THR A 93 -9.65 2.81 13.04
C THR A 93 -8.97 2.46 11.73
N LEU A 94 -9.74 2.26 10.65
CA LEU A 94 -9.20 1.98 9.32
C LEU A 94 -8.38 3.14 8.76
N GLY A 95 -8.84 4.38 8.96
CA GLY A 95 -8.10 5.58 8.56
C GLY A 95 -6.75 5.67 9.28
N ALA A 96 -6.73 5.44 10.60
CA ALA A 96 -5.50 5.44 11.38
C ALA A 96 -4.55 4.30 10.96
N MET A 97 -5.06 3.09 10.72
CA MET A 97 -4.26 1.96 10.23
C MET A 97 -3.70 2.21 8.84
N GLY A 98 -4.50 2.75 7.92
CA GLY A 98 -4.05 3.10 6.58
C GLY A 98 -2.98 4.18 6.61
N LEU A 99 -3.17 5.20 7.44
CA LEU A 99 -2.19 6.28 7.64
C LEU A 99 -0.90 5.75 8.27
N LEU A 100 -0.99 4.83 9.24
CA LEU A 100 0.16 4.15 9.84
C LEU A 100 0.90 3.28 8.82
N ALA A 101 0.19 2.54 7.99
CA ALA A 101 0.77 1.74 6.91
C ALA A 101 1.51 2.62 5.90
N VAL A 102 0.91 3.73 5.46
CA VAL A 102 1.58 4.72 4.60
C VAL A 102 2.86 5.22 5.27
N SER A 103 2.80 5.51 6.57
CA SER A 103 3.96 5.95 7.35
C SER A 103 5.10 4.94 7.42
N TRP A 104 4.79 3.66 7.62
CA TRP A 104 5.78 2.62 7.86
C TRP A 104 6.43 2.10 6.58
N PHE A 105 5.63 1.94 5.52
CA PHE A 105 6.07 1.27 4.31
C PHE A 105 6.56 2.26 3.25
N PHE A 106 5.90 3.41 3.12
CA PHE A 106 6.10 4.32 1.99
C PHE A 106 6.86 5.58 2.36
N LEU A 107 6.62 6.15 3.55
CA LEU A 107 7.32 7.35 3.97
C LEU A 107 8.70 7.05 4.54
N ASN A 108 9.63 7.98 4.31
CA ASN A 108 10.97 7.90 4.86
C ASN A 108 10.92 8.15 6.36
N THR A 109 11.36 7.17 7.14
CA THR A 109 11.50 7.25 8.59
C THR A 109 12.84 7.88 8.96
N ILE A 110 13.88 7.53 8.21
CA ILE A 110 15.22 8.07 8.38
C ILE A 110 15.64 8.72 7.06
N THR A 111 16.20 9.92 7.13
CA THR A 111 16.79 10.62 5.99
C THR A 111 18.25 10.92 6.28
N VAL A 112 19.13 10.39 5.45
CA VAL A 112 20.58 10.60 5.54
C VAL A 112 20.99 11.65 4.51
N GLN A 113 21.64 12.71 4.95
CA GLN A 113 22.21 13.70 4.05
C GLN A 113 23.61 13.24 3.61
N VAL A 114 23.71 12.74 2.37
CA VAL A 114 24.97 12.22 1.80
C VAL A 114 25.77 13.34 1.13
N SER A 115 25.09 14.37 0.63
CA SER A 115 25.71 15.60 0.11
C SER A 115 24.76 16.79 0.27
N SER A 116 25.25 18.01 0.01
CA SER A 116 24.45 19.24 0.13
C SER A 116 23.10 19.16 -0.61
N ASN A 117 23.05 18.41 -1.73
CA ASN A 117 21.86 18.28 -2.58
C ASN A 117 21.25 16.86 -2.64
N TYR A 118 21.82 15.85 -1.95
CA TYR A 118 21.34 14.47 -2.04
C TYR A 118 20.96 13.92 -0.67
N LYS A 119 19.67 13.59 -0.50
CA LYS A 119 19.10 12.96 0.69
C LYS A 119 18.61 11.57 0.34
N VAL A 120 19.12 10.55 1.02
CA VAL A 120 18.63 9.18 0.90
C VAL A 120 17.63 8.91 2.01
N GLY A 121 16.42 8.54 1.61
CA GLY A 121 15.34 8.17 2.51
C GLY A 121 15.24 6.67 2.71
N ILE A 122 15.13 6.25 3.97
CA ILE A 122 14.94 4.86 4.39
C ILE A 122 13.59 4.79 5.13
N SER A 123 12.66 3.99 4.62
CA SER A 123 11.38 3.72 5.30
C SER A 123 11.58 2.76 6.48
N LEU A 124 10.62 2.74 7.42
CA LEU A 124 10.66 1.84 8.57
C LEU A 124 10.83 0.39 8.12
N TRP A 125 10.11 -0.03 7.07
CA TRP A 125 10.21 -1.39 6.55
C TRP A 125 11.64 -1.77 6.12
N LYS A 126 12.32 -0.86 5.40
CA LYS A 126 13.73 -1.07 5.01
C LYS A 126 14.66 -1.06 6.23
N LEU A 127 14.35 -0.24 7.22
CA LEU A 127 15.07 -0.20 8.49
C LEU A 127 14.99 -1.53 9.24
N LEU A 128 13.84 -2.22 9.22
CA LEU A 128 13.70 -3.56 9.81
C LEU A 128 14.64 -4.56 9.15
N GLY A 129 14.74 -4.51 7.82
CA GLY A 129 15.68 -5.33 7.06
C GLY A 129 17.13 -5.05 7.40
N LEU A 130 17.45 -3.78 7.69
CA LEU A 130 18.78 -3.32 8.08
C LEU A 130 19.17 -3.83 9.48
N ILE A 131 18.24 -3.84 10.43
CA ILE A 131 18.45 -4.33 11.80
C ILE A 131 18.54 -5.86 11.83
N ASN A 132 17.78 -6.54 10.97
CA ASN A 132 17.76 -8.01 10.89
C ASN A 132 18.95 -8.59 10.10
N ALA A 133 19.78 -7.75 9.47
CA ALA A 133 20.88 -8.20 8.64
C ALA A 133 22.00 -8.83 9.50
N PRO A 134 22.48 -10.05 9.15
CA PRO A 134 23.61 -10.66 9.83
C PRO A 134 24.87 -9.82 9.60
N GLY A 135 25.44 -9.28 10.67
CA GLY A 135 26.61 -8.38 10.62
C GLY A 135 26.32 -6.90 10.89
N GLY A 136 25.07 -6.56 11.24
CA GLY A 136 24.70 -5.22 11.72
C GLY A 136 24.48 -4.17 10.64
N MET A 137 24.07 -2.99 11.07
CA MET A 137 23.63 -1.88 10.22
C MET A 137 24.68 -1.45 9.19
N ILE A 138 25.97 -1.47 9.57
CA ILE A 138 27.09 -1.02 8.74
C ILE A 138 27.30 -1.94 7.52
N ASN A 139 27.17 -3.27 7.70
CA ASN A 139 27.33 -4.23 6.62
C ASN A 139 26.15 -4.19 5.63
N ALA A 140 24.95 -3.93 6.15
CA ALA A 140 23.72 -3.88 5.37
C ALA A 140 23.58 -2.59 4.51
N LEU A 141 24.24 -1.50 4.91
CA LEU A 141 24.41 -0.30 4.09
C LEU A 141 25.36 -0.52 2.89
N GLY A 142 26.17 -1.59 2.90
CA GLY A 142 27.12 -1.97 1.84
C GLY A 142 26.50 -2.68 0.62
N GLY A 143 25.18 -2.88 0.57
CA GLY A 143 24.47 -3.35 -0.64
C GLY A 143 23.64 -4.62 -0.47
N ASN A 144 23.81 -5.36 0.63
CA ASN A 144 22.94 -6.49 0.97
C ASN A 144 21.77 -6.01 1.85
N GLY A 145 20.73 -5.48 1.20
CA GLY A 145 19.47 -5.17 1.87
C GLY A 145 18.87 -6.44 2.49
N GLY A 146 18.87 -6.53 3.81
CA GLY A 146 18.32 -7.68 4.54
C GLY A 146 16.80 -7.75 4.47
N SER A 147 16.25 -8.96 4.62
CA SER A 147 14.81 -9.16 4.83
C SER A 147 14.39 -8.63 6.20
N ALA A 148 13.21 -8.02 6.31
CA ALA A 148 12.64 -7.57 7.59
C ALA A 148 12.45 -8.72 8.60
N GLY A 149 12.45 -9.98 8.14
CA GLY A 149 12.49 -11.17 8.99
C GLY A 149 11.39 -11.21 10.06
N VAL A 150 11.77 -11.59 11.28
CA VAL A 150 10.86 -11.68 12.43
C VAL A 150 10.27 -10.31 12.79
N TYR A 151 11.06 -9.23 12.66
CA TYR A 151 10.57 -7.88 12.91
C TYR A 151 9.47 -7.47 11.92
N GLY A 152 9.52 -7.94 10.67
CA GLY A 152 8.47 -7.75 9.69
C GLY A 152 7.15 -8.42 10.08
N VAL A 153 7.22 -9.62 10.67
CA VAL A 153 6.03 -10.33 11.19
C VAL A 153 5.45 -9.57 12.39
N VAL A 154 6.28 -9.13 13.33
CA VAL A 154 5.83 -8.34 14.48
C VAL A 154 5.23 -7.01 14.03
N ALA A 155 5.80 -6.35 13.01
CA ALA A 155 5.24 -5.15 12.41
C ALA A 155 3.83 -5.40 11.83
N ALA A 156 3.64 -6.51 11.10
CA ALA A 156 2.33 -6.86 10.57
C ALA A 156 1.32 -7.09 11.71
N VAL A 157 1.70 -7.82 12.76
CA VAL A 157 0.84 -8.03 13.94
C VAL A 157 0.51 -6.70 14.60
N ALA A 158 1.48 -5.81 14.79
CA ALA A 158 1.26 -4.49 15.38
C ALA A 158 0.34 -3.61 14.52
N LEU A 159 0.44 -3.70 13.19
CA LEU A 159 -0.42 -2.96 12.26
C LEU A 159 -1.88 -3.41 12.37
N PHE A 160 -2.14 -4.72 12.49
CA PHE A 160 -3.49 -5.27 12.59
C PHE A 160 -4.05 -5.36 14.01
N ALA A 161 -3.21 -5.18 15.04
CA ALA A 161 -3.60 -5.19 16.44
C ALA A 161 -4.81 -4.29 16.78
N PRO A 162 -4.96 -3.08 16.18
CA PRO A 162 -6.12 -2.23 16.46
C PRO A 162 -7.49 -2.80 16.02
N LEU A 163 -7.50 -3.91 15.26
CA LEU A 163 -8.72 -4.63 14.92
C LEU A 163 -9.16 -5.62 16.01
N ALA A 164 -8.28 -5.98 16.95
CA ALA A 164 -8.58 -6.95 18.00
C ALA A 164 -9.85 -6.65 18.83
N PRO A 165 -10.17 -5.38 19.20
CA PRO A 165 -11.41 -5.06 19.92
C PRO A 165 -12.70 -5.45 19.19
N TYR A 166 -12.66 -5.57 17.86
CA TYR A 166 -13.84 -5.94 17.06
C TYR A 166 -14.11 -7.44 17.05
N PHE A 167 -13.12 -8.26 17.39
CA PHE A 167 -13.24 -9.72 17.44
C PHE A 167 -13.40 -10.25 18.86
N VAL A 168 -12.86 -9.54 19.85
CA VAL A 168 -12.85 -9.96 21.26
C VAL A 168 -13.65 -8.96 22.08
N ARG A 169 -14.72 -9.43 22.75
CA ARG A 169 -15.60 -8.61 23.59
C ARG A 169 -14.99 -8.20 24.95
N ASP A 170 -13.74 -8.60 25.22
CA ASP A 170 -13.05 -8.28 26.47
C ASP A 170 -12.58 -6.82 26.44
N PRO A 171 -12.85 -6.01 27.50
CA PRO A 171 -12.30 -4.67 27.65
C PRO A 171 -10.80 -4.55 27.36
N ARG A 172 -10.01 -5.59 27.69
CA ARG A 172 -8.57 -5.64 27.47
C ARG A 172 -8.17 -5.63 26.00
N ALA A 173 -9.07 -5.97 25.08
CA ALA A 173 -8.81 -5.94 23.65
C ALA A 173 -8.48 -4.52 23.16
N HIS A 174 -8.98 -3.48 23.82
CA HIS A 174 -8.63 -2.08 23.54
C HIS A 174 -7.15 -1.75 23.81
N LEU A 175 -6.44 -2.54 24.63
CA LEU A 175 -5.00 -2.39 24.85
C LEU A 175 -4.19 -2.81 23.61
N ALA A 176 -4.77 -3.56 22.68
CA ALA A 176 -4.12 -3.89 21.41
C ALA A 176 -3.82 -2.63 20.56
N ASN A 177 -4.51 -1.51 20.81
CA ASN A 177 -4.19 -0.23 20.16
C ASN A 177 -2.85 0.37 20.64
N LEU A 178 -2.27 -0.12 21.75
CA LEU A 178 -0.94 0.30 22.24
C LEU A 178 0.21 -0.38 21.50
N LEU A 179 -0.07 -1.49 20.81
CA LEU A 179 0.94 -2.35 20.19
C LEU A 179 1.79 -1.63 19.12
N PRO A 180 1.23 -0.77 18.24
CA PRO A 180 2.02 0.06 17.34
C PRO A 180 3.06 0.93 18.05
N LEU A 181 2.68 1.54 19.17
CA LEU A 181 3.56 2.41 19.94
C LEU A 181 4.66 1.61 20.64
N LEU A 182 4.29 0.48 21.26
CA LEU A 182 5.26 -0.42 21.89
C LEU A 182 6.26 -0.97 20.88
N PHE A 183 5.80 -1.35 19.69
CA PHE A 183 6.66 -1.82 18.61
C PHE A 183 7.68 -0.75 18.21
N MET A 184 7.24 0.50 18.01
CA MET A 184 8.13 1.63 17.70
C MET A 184 9.15 1.86 18.83
N GLY A 185 8.74 1.74 20.10
CA GLY A 185 9.64 1.83 21.26
C GLY A 185 10.70 0.72 21.29
N VAL A 186 10.30 -0.52 21.03
CA VAL A 186 11.21 -1.67 20.94
C VAL A 186 12.18 -1.51 19.77
N LEU A 187 11.71 -1.04 18.62
CA LEU A 187 12.59 -0.74 17.48
C LEU A 187 13.59 0.35 17.80
N MET A 188 13.16 1.44 18.46
CA MET A 188 14.05 2.53 18.85
C MET A 188 15.13 2.04 19.83
N ALA A 189 14.76 1.25 20.83
CA ALA A 189 15.71 0.62 21.74
C ALA A 189 16.67 -0.33 21.00
N GLY A 190 16.17 -1.16 20.10
CA GLY A 190 16.97 -2.06 19.29
C GLY A 190 17.96 -1.34 18.37
N ILE A 191 17.54 -0.24 17.74
CA ILE A 191 18.41 0.61 16.92
C ILE A 191 19.52 1.23 17.78
N TYR A 192 19.16 1.75 18.96
CA TYR A 192 20.13 2.33 19.89
C TYR A 192 21.18 1.31 20.33
N MET A 193 20.76 0.09 20.69
CA MET A 193 21.65 -1.00 21.07
C MET A 193 22.58 -1.41 19.92
N ASN A 194 22.04 -1.55 18.71
CA ASN A 194 22.86 -1.89 17.53
C ASN A 194 23.90 -0.80 17.21
N ILE A 195 23.54 0.48 17.41
CA ILE A 195 24.47 1.60 17.22
C ILE A 195 25.55 1.57 18.30
N SER A 196 25.20 1.35 19.58
CA SER A 196 26.20 1.28 20.65
C SER A 196 27.14 0.10 20.45
N ASP A 197 26.62 -1.07 20.07
CA ASP A 197 27.42 -2.27 19.81
C ASP A 197 28.34 -2.05 18.60
N GLY A 198 27.85 -1.41 17.53
CA GLY A 198 28.65 -1.04 16.37
C GLY A 198 29.78 -0.07 16.72
N ILE A 199 29.55 0.90 17.59
CA ILE A 199 30.59 1.82 18.09
C ILE A 199 31.62 1.05 18.93
N SER A 200 31.18 0.22 19.87
CA SER A 200 32.09 -0.59 20.70
C SER A 200 32.93 -1.56 19.86
N GLN A 201 32.35 -2.15 18.82
CA GLN A 201 33.05 -3.02 17.88
C GLN A 201 34.07 -2.23 17.05
N ALA A 202 33.69 -1.07 16.52
CA ALA A 202 34.60 -0.20 15.76
C ALA A 202 35.77 0.30 16.63
N GLN A 203 35.50 0.65 17.89
CA GLN A 203 36.54 1.02 18.86
C GLN A 203 37.45 -0.17 19.20
N GLY A 204 36.91 -1.37 19.39
CA GLY A 204 37.68 -2.59 19.65
C GLY A 204 38.61 -2.96 18.48
N ALA A 205 38.12 -2.85 17.24
CA ALA A 205 38.94 -3.05 16.05
C ALA A 205 40.00 -1.95 15.91
N ALA A 206 39.61 -0.68 16.04
CA ALA A 206 40.54 0.44 15.89
C ALA A 206 41.61 0.48 16.98
N THR A 207 41.29 0.10 18.22
CA THR A 207 42.29 -0.06 19.30
C THR A 207 43.29 -1.18 19.00
N MET A 208 42.86 -2.28 18.40
CA MET A 208 43.72 -3.41 18.02
C MET A 208 44.70 -3.04 16.89
N PHE A 209 44.31 -2.18 15.95
CA PHE A 209 45.13 -1.84 14.78
C PHE A 209 45.85 -0.48 14.85
N GLY A 210 45.35 0.47 15.64
CA GLY A 210 45.86 1.86 15.67
C GLY A 210 45.86 2.52 17.06
N GLY A 211 45.66 1.74 18.13
CA GLY A 211 45.65 2.24 19.51
C GLY A 211 44.45 3.14 19.84
N LYS A 212 44.49 3.76 21.03
CA LYS A 212 43.37 4.57 21.57
C LYS A 212 42.99 5.75 20.68
N GLN A 213 43.97 6.36 20.01
CA GLN A 213 43.75 7.52 19.15
C GLN A 213 42.96 7.17 17.88
N ALA A 214 43.17 5.97 17.31
CA ALA A 214 42.37 5.47 16.19
C ALA A 214 40.94 5.12 16.62
N ALA A 215 40.75 4.62 17.85
CA ALA A 215 39.43 4.31 18.39
C ALA A 215 38.60 5.57 18.68
N ASP A 216 39.22 6.61 19.24
CA ASP A 216 38.57 7.89 19.45
C ASP A 216 38.18 8.52 18.10
N PHE A 217 39.08 8.49 17.11
CA PHE A 217 38.79 8.96 15.75
C PHE A 217 37.64 8.18 15.08
N ALA A 218 37.63 6.84 15.17
CA ALA A 218 36.55 6.02 14.64
C ALA A 218 35.20 6.35 15.28
N SER A 219 35.19 6.63 16.59
CA SER A 219 33.97 7.01 17.30
C SER A 219 33.45 8.40 16.93
N GLU A 220 34.35 9.36 16.70
CA GLU A 220 34.00 10.71 16.24
C GLU A 220 33.39 10.66 14.83
N LEU A 221 33.97 9.85 13.92
CA LEU A 221 33.45 9.64 12.58
C LEU A 221 32.04 9.03 12.60
N VAL A 222 31.80 8.02 13.43
CA VAL A 222 30.46 7.41 13.57
C VAL A 222 29.47 8.41 14.15
N ARG A 223 29.86 9.21 15.15
CA ARG A 223 29.00 10.26 15.72
C ARG A 223 28.64 11.33 14.70
N GLU A 224 29.59 11.76 13.89
CA GLU A 224 29.33 12.76 12.86
C GLU A 224 28.43 12.20 11.74
N ALA A 225 28.63 10.94 11.36
CA ALA A 225 27.73 10.24 10.44
C ALA A 225 26.30 10.17 11.01
N LEU A 226 26.13 9.91 12.31
CA LEU A 226 24.83 9.90 12.97
C LEU A 226 24.20 11.29 13.07
N LYS A 227 24.98 12.37 13.22
CA LYS A 227 24.44 13.74 13.17
C LYS A 227 23.87 14.10 11.80
N ALA A 228 24.40 13.51 10.73
CA ALA A 228 23.85 13.66 9.38
C ALA A 228 22.54 12.88 9.15
N VAL A 229 22.14 12.05 10.13
CA VAL A 229 20.88 11.32 10.14
C VAL A 229 19.78 12.17 10.75
N SER A 230 18.72 12.40 10.00
CA SER A 230 17.53 13.12 10.44
C SER A 230 16.29 12.22 10.41
N ILE A 231 15.32 12.51 11.28
CA ILE A 231 14.02 11.82 11.28
C ILE A 231 13.20 12.37 10.12
N GLY A 232 12.76 11.49 9.23
CA GLY A 232 11.90 11.84 8.11
C GLY A 232 10.42 11.95 8.51
N LEU A 233 9.60 12.45 7.58
CA LEU A 233 8.16 12.62 7.77
C LEU A 233 7.45 11.34 8.24
N GLY A 234 7.89 10.18 7.74
CA GLY A 234 7.35 8.88 8.13
C GLY A 234 7.61 8.50 9.58
N GLY A 235 8.67 9.02 10.20
CA GLY A 235 8.94 8.82 11.63
C GLY A 235 7.96 9.62 12.50
N TYR A 236 7.83 10.91 12.21
CA TYR A 236 6.90 11.80 12.94
C TYR A 236 5.45 11.34 12.82
N LEU A 237 5.02 11.05 11.60
CA LEU A 237 3.64 10.63 11.33
C LEU A 237 3.33 9.28 11.98
N ALA A 238 4.28 8.34 12.00
CA ALA A 238 4.11 7.06 12.68
C ALA A 238 3.95 7.23 14.20
N VAL A 239 4.73 8.11 14.82
CA VAL A 239 4.62 8.41 16.27
C VAL A 239 3.28 9.06 16.57
N LEU A 240 2.88 10.09 15.82
CA LEU A 240 1.60 10.78 16.02
C LEU A 240 0.40 9.83 15.91
N VAL A 241 0.38 8.98 14.87
CA VAL A 241 -0.70 8.02 14.66
C VAL A 241 -0.69 6.94 15.73
N SER A 242 0.48 6.46 16.15
CA SER A 242 0.60 5.46 17.22
C SER A 242 0.16 6.02 18.57
N LEU A 243 0.49 7.28 18.88
CA LEU A 243 0.01 7.98 20.08
C LEU A 243 -1.51 8.17 20.07
N TYR A 244 -2.07 8.54 18.91
CA TYR A 244 -3.52 8.65 18.73
C TYR A 244 -4.23 7.31 18.98
N LEU A 245 -3.73 6.22 18.39
CA LEU A 245 -4.25 4.87 18.60
C LEU A 245 -4.12 4.47 20.07
N ALA A 246 -2.97 4.67 20.69
CA ALA A 246 -2.72 4.42 22.10
C ALA A 246 -3.73 5.15 23.01
N ALA A 247 -3.92 6.46 22.81
CA ALA A 247 -4.87 7.26 23.57
C ALA A 247 -6.31 6.74 23.38
N SER A 248 -6.70 6.41 22.15
CA SER A 248 -8.02 5.84 21.85
C SER A 248 -8.23 4.47 22.52
N GLY A 249 -7.19 3.65 22.61
CA GLY A 249 -7.22 2.35 23.30
C GLY A 249 -7.38 2.49 24.80
N VAL A 250 -6.63 3.40 25.43
CA VAL A 250 -6.74 3.68 26.87
C VAL A 250 -8.12 4.26 27.23
N LEU A 251 -8.64 5.18 26.41
CA LEU A 251 -9.99 5.71 26.59
C LEU A 251 -11.06 4.62 26.39
N GLY A 252 -10.91 3.76 25.39
CA GLY A 252 -11.81 2.62 25.17
C GLY A 252 -11.80 1.63 26.33
N TRP A 253 -10.62 1.32 26.87
CA TRP A 253 -10.46 0.43 28.02
C TRP A 253 -11.10 1.01 29.30
N THR A 254 -10.91 2.30 29.56
CA THR A 254 -11.52 2.95 30.75
C THR A 254 -13.04 3.10 30.62
N ALA A 255 -13.54 3.34 29.40
CA ALA A 255 -14.98 3.38 29.13
C ALA A 255 -15.63 1.99 29.25
N ALA A 256 -14.97 0.92 28.76
CA ALA A 256 -15.48 -0.45 28.84
C ALA A 256 -15.46 -1.06 30.25
N LYS A 257 -14.81 -0.39 31.21
CA LYS A 257 -14.77 -0.80 32.63
C LYS A 257 -15.88 -0.13 33.47
N ARG A 258 -16.58 0.86 32.95
CA ARG A 258 -17.75 1.50 33.58
C ARG A 258 -19.01 0.74 33.21
#